data_AF-A0A940MU06-F1
#
_entry.id   AF-A0A940MU06-F1
#
_cell.length_a   1.000
_cell.length_b   1.000
_cell.length_c   1.000
_cell.angle_alpha   90.00
_cell.angle_beta   90.00
_cell.angle_gamma   90.00
#
_symmetry.space_group_name_H-M   'P 1'
#
loop_
_entity.id
_entity.type
_entity.pdbx_description
1 polymer ?
#
loop_
_entity_poly.entity_id
_entity_poly.type
_entity_poly.pdbx_seq_one_letter_code
_entity_poly.pdbx_strand_id
1 'polypeptide(L)'
;MTENTETAGSHGIAAGELTQFIERIERLEEEKKEVAEQIKEVMAEAKGRGYDTTVMRKVILLRKRSADDIAEEEAVLEMYKSALGMA
;
A
#
# COMPACT_ATOMS: atom_id res chain seq x y z
N MET A 1 50.24 -12.83 19.57
CA MET A 1 49.64 -13.15 18.26
C MET A 1 48.44 -14.03 18.55
N THR A 2 47.19 -13.63 18.39
CA THR A 2 46.59 -12.50 17.66
C THR A 2 45.27 -12.15 18.32
N GLU A 3 44.95 -10.86 18.29
CA GLU A 3 43.73 -10.23 18.80
C GLU A 3 42.48 -10.78 18.11
N ASN A 4 41.43 -11.06 18.90
CA ASN A 4 40.08 -11.42 18.40
C ASN A 4 39.06 -10.41 18.94
N THR A 5 39.31 -9.12 18.70
CA THR A 5 38.53 -7.99 19.24
C THR A 5 37.93 -7.09 18.16
N GLU A 6 37.77 -7.55 16.92
CA GLU A 6 37.19 -6.74 15.83
C GLU A 6 35.72 -7.07 15.51
N THR A 7 35.21 -8.24 15.91
CA THR A 7 33.85 -8.69 15.50
C THR A 7 32.71 -8.12 16.36
N ALA A 8 32.97 -7.74 17.61
CA ALA A 8 31.93 -7.31 18.56
C ALA A 8 31.32 -5.93 18.23
N GLY A 9 32.09 -5.01 17.65
CA GLY A 9 31.62 -3.66 17.29
C GLY A 9 30.69 -3.65 16.07
N SER A 10 30.97 -4.50 15.08
CA SER A 10 30.18 -4.61 13.84
C SER A 10 28.78 -5.19 14.09
N HIS A 11 28.67 -6.23 14.91
CA HIS A 11 27.38 -6.86 15.23
C HIS A 11 26.47 -5.95 16.08
N GLY A 12 27.04 -5.12 16.97
CA GLY A 12 26.27 -4.17 17.77
C GLY A 12 25.71 -3.00 16.96
N ILE A 13 26.46 -2.51 15.97
CA ILE A 13 26.00 -1.45 15.06
C ILE A 13 24.86 -1.95 14.15
N ALA A 14 25.02 -3.16 13.58
CA ALA A 14 23.98 -3.78 12.76
C ALA A 14 22.70 -4.10 13.55
N ALA A 15 22.82 -4.50 14.82
CA ALA A 15 21.67 -4.70 15.70
C ALA A 15 20.93 -3.40 16.00
N GLY A 16 21.65 -2.31 16.27
CA GLY A 16 21.04 -0.99 16.54
C GLY A 16 20.31 -0.40 15.33
N GLU A 17 20.85 -0.57 14.12
CA GLU A 17 20.19 -0.15 12.88
C GLU A 17 18.93 -0.99 12.59
N LEU A 18 19.01 -2.32 12.77
CA LEU A 18 17.86 -3.22 12.61
C LEU A 18 16.73 -2.85 13.59
N THR A 19 17.04 -2.55 14.86
CA THR A 19 16.05 -2.11 15.85
C THR A 19 15.35 -0.83 15.41
N GLN A 20 16.08 0.16 14.88
CA GLN A 20 15.46 1.41 14.39
C GLN A 20 14.49 1.17 13.23
N PHE A 21 14.82 0.27 12.30
CA PHE A 21 13.90 -0.10 11.22
C PHE A 21 12.65 -0.80 11.76
N ILE A 22 12.80 -1.74 12.70
CA ILE A 22 11.68 -2.45 13.32
C ILE A 22 10.74 -1.46 14.02
N GLU A 23 11.28 -0.62 14.91
CA GLU A 23 10.48 0.37 15.64
C GLU A 23 9.75 1.34 14.70
N ARG A 24 10.39 1.73 13.59
CA ARG A 24 9.76 2.58 12.58
C ARG A 24 8.61 1.86 11.88
N ILE A 25 8.77 0.58 11.54
CA ILE A 25 7.71 -0.23 10.92
C ILE A 25 6.56 -0.45 11.89
N GLU A 26 6.83 -0.73 13.17
CA GLU A 26 5.79 -0.91 14.19
C GLU A 26 4.94 0.34 14.35
N ARG A 27 5.56 1.52 14.45
CA ARG A 27 4.82 2.81 14.46
C ARG A 27 3.96 2.99 13.22
N LEU A 28 4.50 2.68 12.03
CA LEU A 28 3.75 2.80 10.77
C LEU A 28 2.57 1.81 10.70
N GLU A 29 2.71 0.60 11.26
CA GLU A 29 1.60 -0.36 11.33
C GLU A 29 0.52 0.08 12.34
N GLU A 30 0.89 0.73 13.44
CA GLU A 30 -0.06 1.37 14.36
C GLU A 30 -0.83 2.50 13.68
N GLU A 31 -0.12 3.44 13.02
CA GLU A 31 -0.75 4.53 12.26
C GLU A 31 -1.69 4.00 11.17
N LYS A 32 -1.26 2.97 10.43
CA LYS A 32 -2.09 2.31 9.41
C LYS A 32 -3.34 1.68 10.00
N LYS A 33 -3.26 1.09 11.20
CA LYS A 33 -4.41 0.54 11.91
C LYS A 33 -5.38 1.66 12.32
N GLU A 34 -4.88 2.76 12.87
CA GLU A 34 -5.70 3.92 13.23
C GLU A 34 -6.45 4.48 12.02
N VAL A 35 -5.74 4.69 10.91
CA VAL A 35 -6.34 5.14 9.65
C VAL A 35 -7.37 4.14 9.13
N ALA A 36 -7.12 2.84 9.25
CA ALA A 36 -8.08 1.81 8.84
C ALA A 36 -9.38 1.87 9.66
N GLU A 37 -9.30 2.13 10.97
CA GLU A 37 -10.49 2.33 11.81
C GLU A 37 -11.25 3.61 11.44
N GLN A 38 -10.54 4.72 11.21
CA GLN A 38 -11.17 5.97 10.72
C GLN A 38 -11.93 5.75 9.39
N ILE A 39 -11.36 5.00 8.45
CA ILE A 39 -12.03 4.65 7.19
C ILE A 39 -13.30 3.84 7.44
N LYS A 40 -13.29 2.90 8.40
CA LYS A 40 -14.47 2.11 8.76
C LYS A 40 -15.57 2.98 9.35
N GLU A 41 -15.22 3.94 10.22
CA GLU A 41 -16.17 4.89 10.80
C GLU A 41 -16.87 5.72 9.71
N VAL A 42 -16.11 6.28 8.77
CA VAL A 42 -16.67 7.04 7.64
C VAL A 42 -17.60 6.18 6.78
N MET A 43 -17.22 4.92 6.52
CA MET A 43 -18.07 3.98 5.79
C MET A 43 -19.35 3.64 6.56
N ALA A 44 -19.26 3.46 7.88
CA ALA A 44 -20.42 3.20 8.73
C ALA A 44 -21.37 4.41 8.77
N GLU A 45 -20.83 5.62 8.87
CA GLU A 45 -21.59 6.86 8.81
C GLU A 45 -22.31 7.00 7.46
N ALA A 46 -21.61 6.77 6.35
CA ALA A 46 -22.20 6.81 5.00
C ALA A 46 -23.35 5.80 4.87
N LYS A 47 -23.17 4.59 5.42
CA LYS A 47 -24.24 3.58 5.47
C LYS A 47 -25.44 4.06 6.30
N GLY A 48 -25.21 4.68 7.46
CA GLY A 48 -26.27 5.23 8.31
C GLY A 48 -27.05 6.37 7.64
N ARG A 49 -26.40 7.13 6.75
CA ARG A 49 -27.02 8.15 5.91
C ARG A 49 -27.73 7.59 4.66
N GLY A 50 -27.68 6.28 4.43
CA GLY A 50 -28.36 5.61 3.31
C GLY A 50 -27.53 5.43 2.03
N TYR A 51 -26.21 5.70 2.06
CA TYR A 51 -25.34 5.46 0.92
C TYR A 51 -24.94 3.98 0.78
N ASP A 52 -24.79 3.51 -0.45
CA ASP A 52 -24.25 2.18 -0.75
C ASP A 52 -22.72 2.17 -0.63
N THR A 53 -22.23 1.68 0.51
CA THR A 53 -20.78 1.54 0.77
C THR A 53 -20.06 0.60 -0.20
N THR A 54 -20.74 -0.34 -0.85
CA THR A 54 -20.14 -1.23 -1.87
C THR A 54 -19.83 -0.45 -3.12
N VAL A 55 -20.77 0.39 -3.59
CA VAL A 55 -20.56 1.27 -4.73
C VAL A 55 -19.49 2.32 -4.40
N MET A 56 -19.50 2.89 -3.20
CA MET A 56 -18.45 3.82 -2.76
C MET A 56 -17.06 3.21 -2.83
N ARG A 57 -16.87 1.96 -2.36
CA ARG A 57 -15.57 1.25 -2.48
C ARG A 57 -15.13 1.11 -3.94
N LYS A 58 -16.05 0.76 -4.85
CA LYS A 58 -15.76 0.68 -6.28
C LYS A 58 -15.31 2.03 -6.84
N VAL A 59 -16.01 3.11 -6.49
CA VAL A 59 -15.65 4.47 -6.91
C VAL A 59 -14.28 4.87 -6.37
N ILE A 60 -13.98 4.60 -5.10
CA ILE A 60 -12.66 4.87 -4.52
C ILE A 60 -11.57 4.10 -5.28
N LEU A 61 -11.79 2.81 -5.57
CA LEU A 61 -10.85 1.99 -6.33
C LEU A 61 -10.62 2.53 -7.74
N LEU A 62 -11.69 2.87 -8.45
CA LEU A 62 -11.62 3.48 -9.78
C LEU A 62 -10.85 4.80 -9.75
N ARG A 63 -11.06 5.63 -8.72
CA ARG A 63 -10.34 6.89 -8.54
C ARG A 63 -8.88 6.71 -8.10
N LYS A 64 -8.53 5.55 -7.56
CA LYS A 64 -7.17 5.21 -7.15
C LYS A 64 -6.33 4.71 -8.33
N ARG A 65 -6.95 4.26 -9.43
CA ARG A 65 -6.21 3.87 -10.64
C ARG A 65 -5.38 5.04 -11.12
N SER A 66 -4.09 4.79 -11.27
CA SER A 66 -3.14 5.78 -11.77
C SER A 66 -3.34 6.00 -13.27
N ALA A 67 -2.81 7.11 -13.80
CA ALA A 67 -2.80 7.34 -15.24
C ALA A 67 -2.09 6.21 -15.99
N ASP A 68 -1.08 5.59 -15.37
CA ASP A 68 -0.33 4.46 -15.92
C ASP A 68 -1.20 3.19 -15.97
N ASP A 69 -1.96 2.89 -14.91
CA ASP A 69 -2.89 1.75 -14.89
C ASP A 69 -4.03 1.90 -15.93
N ILE A 70 -4.39 3.15 -16.23
CA ILE A 70 -5.39 3.47 -17.26
C ILE A 70 -4.75 3.29 -18.65
N ALA A 71 -3.56 3.84 -18.86
CA ALA A 71 -2.84 3.74 -20.13
C ALA A 71 -2.49 2.29 -20.50
N GLU A 72 -2.10 1.46 -19.53
CA GLU A 72 -1.82 0.05 -19.75
C GLU A 72 -3.08 -0.73 -20.16
N GLU A 73 -4.20 -0.53 -19.44
CA GLU A 73 -5.46 -1.16 -19.80
C GLU A 73 -5.97 -0.69 -21.17
N GLU A 74 -5.86 0.61 -21.48
CA GLU A 74 -6.21 1.15 -22.79
C GLU A 74 -5.36 0.54 -23.92
N ALA A 75 -4.05 0.39 -23.71
CA ALA A 75 -3.16 -0.23 -24.69
C ALA A 75 -3.53 -1.70 -24.95
N VAL A 76 -3.84 -2.47 -23.90
CA VAL A 76 -4.29 -3.86 -24.02
C VAL A 76 -5.67 -3.94 -24.69
N LEU A 77 -6.59 -3.04 -24.34
CA LEU A 77 -7.90 -2.95 -24.95
C LEU A 77 -7.80 -2.68 -26.45
N GLU A 78 -6.93 -1.75 -26.84
CA GLU A 78 -6.72 -1.38 -28.24
C GLU A 78 -6.12 -2.54 -29.05
N MET A 79 -5.17 -3.28 -28.46
CA MET A 79 -4.66 -4.52 -29.06
C MET A 79 -5.78 -5.54 -29.33
N TYR A 80 -6.69 -5.73 -28.37
CA TYR A 80 -7.82 -6.65 -28.54
C TYR A 80 -8.83 -6.16 -29.57
N LYS A 81 -9.18 -4.86 -29.58
CA LYS A 81 -10.06 -4.29 -30.60
C LYS A 81 -9.47 -4.44 -32.01
N SER A 82 -8.18 -4.15 -32.16
CA SER A 82 -7.46 -4.36 -33.42
C SER A 82 -7.49 -5.83 -33.84
N ALA A 83 -7.28 -6.77 -32.91
CA ALA A 83 -7.31 -8.21 -33.19
C ALA A 83 -8.71 -8.71 -33.59
N LEU A 84 -9.77 -8.07 -33.08
CA LEU A 84 -11.16 -8.37 -33.40
C LEU A 84 -11.69 -7.60 -34.62
N GLY A 85 -10.87 -6.75 -35.26
CA GLY A 85 -11.28 -5.93 -36.40
C GLY A 85 -12.30 -4.85 -36.06
N MET A 86 -12.31 -4.38 -34.80
CA MET A 86 -13.24 -3.37 -34.28
C MET A 86 -12.63 -1.95 -34.26
N ALA A 87 -11.56 -1.73 -35.03
CA ALA A 87 -10.84 -0.45 -35.15
C ALA A 87 -11.56 0.53 -36.09
#